data_AF-A0A6Y6FGE6-F1
#
_entry.id   AF-A0A6Y6FGE6-F1
#
_cell.length_a   1.000
_cell.length_b   1.000
_cell.length_c   1.000
_cell.angle_alpha   90.00
_cell.angle_beta   90.00
_cell.angle_gamma   90.00
#
_symmetry.space_group_name_H-M   'P 1'
#
loop_
_entity.id
_entity.type
_entity.pdbx_description
1 polymer ?
#
loop_
_entity_poly.entity_id
_entity_poly.type
_entity_poly.pdbx_seq_one_letter_code
_entity_poly.pdbx_strand_id
1 'polypeptide(L)' 'QYREMRESGVRLVVPSSLHKKYPEAVRAELMTLGAFIAELTELYADIP' A
#
# COMPACT_ATOMS: atom_id res chain seq x y z
N GLN A 1 6.69 14.71 -5.69
CA GLN A 1 7.00 13.34 -5.22
C GLN A 1 5.76 12.48 -4.94
N TYR A 2 5.00 12.62 -3.83
CA TYR A 2 3.82 11.72 -3.59
C TYR A 2 2.69 11.89 -4.62
N ARG A 3 2.40 13.13 -5.05
CA ARG A 3 1.39 13.41 -6.08
C ARG A 3 1.70 12.75 -7.43
N GLU A 4 2.94 12.86 -7.89
CA GLU A 4 3.36 12.26 -9.17
C GLU A 4 3.27 10.72 -9.15
N MET A 5 3.54 10.09 -7.99
CA MET A 5 3.37 8.65 -7.82
C MET A 5 1.89 8.25 -7.89
N ARG A 6 0.99 9.03 -7.26
CA ARG A 6 -0.46 8.81 -7.34
C ARG A 6 -1.00 9.02 -8.76
N GLU A 7 -0.57 10.08 -9.44
CA GLU A 7 -0.95 10.36 -10.84
C GLU A 7 -0.41 9.31 -11.82
N SER A 8 0.71 8.67 -11.50
CA SER A 8 1.27 7.57 -12.29
C SER A 8 0.66 6.19 -11.95
N GLY A 9 -0.35 6.13 -11.08
CA GLY A 9 -0.99 4.88 -10.67
C GLY A 9 -0.16 4.01 -9.72
N VAL A 10 0.90 4.56 -9.11
CA VAL A 10 1.77 3.83 -8.18
C VAL A 10 1.12 3.80 -6.79
N ARG A 11 0.85 2.59 -6.28
CA ARG A 11 0.36 2.37 -4.91
C ARG A 11 1.54 2.10 -3.98
N LEU A 12 1.68 2.92 -2.93
CA LEU A 12 2.74 2.74 -1.94
C LEU A 12 2.35 1.67 -0.92
N VAL A 13 3.09 0.56 -0.95
CA VAL A 13 3.04 -0.48 0.07
C VAL A 13 4.23 -0.29 1.00
N VAL A 14 3.98 -0.01 2.27
CA VAL A 14 5.04 0.24 3.26
C VAL A 14 4.78 -0.53 4.54
N PRO A 15 5.83 -0.95 5.25
CA PRO A 15 5.69 -1.55 6.58
C PRO A 15 5.10 -0.56 7.57
N SER A 16 4.25 -1.03 8.48
CA SER A 16 3.60 -0.21 9.52
C SER A 16 4.60 0.59 10.36
N SER A 17 5.83 0.11 10.51
CA SER A 17 6.93 0.80 11.20
C SER A 17 7.36 2.11 10.51
N LEU A 18 7.23 2.19 9.18
CA LEU A 18 7.56 3.38 8.38
C LEU A 18 6.39 4.36 8.30
N HIS A 19 5.15 3.93 8.54
CA HIS A 19 3.96 4.80 8.50
C HIS A 19 4.04 5.99 9.46
N LYS A 20 4.81 5.85 10.55
CA LYS A 20 5.04 6.93 11.53
C LYS A 20 5.88 8.09 10.98
N LYS A 21 6.63 7.88 9.89
CA LYS A 21 7.44 8.91 9.22
C LYS A 21 6.70 9.65 8.12
N TYR A 22 5.51 9.18 7.73
CA TYR A 22 4.70 9.80 6.68
C TYR A 22 3.63 10.73 7.28
N PRO A 23 3.29 11.84 6.59
CA PRO A 23 2.20 12.72 7.00
C PRO A 23 0.87 11.96 7.12
N GLU A 24 0.00 12.34 8.07
CA GLU A 24 -1.29 11.65 8.29
C GLU A 24 -2.17 11.57 7.04
N ALA A 25 -2.13 12.61 6.20
CA ALA A 25 -2.86 12.64 4.93
C ALA A 25 -2.43 11.53 3.97
N VAL A 26 -1.15 11.16 3.97
CA VAL A 26 -0.61 10.06 3.16
C VAL A 26 -0.85 8.73 3.86
N ARG A 27 -0.78 8.70 5.19
CA ARG A 27 -0.88 7.50 6.03
C ARG A 27 -2.19 6.73 5.84
N ALA A 28 -3.29 7.42 5.54
CA ALA A 28 -4.58 6.79 5.23
C ALA A 28 -4.58 6.07 3.86
N GLU A 29 -3.71 6.46 2.95
CA GLU A 29 -3.57 5.90 1.60
C GLU A 29 -2.42 4.88 1.50
N LEU A 30 -1.64 4.69 2.57
CA LEU A 30 -0.55 3.71 2.62
C LEU A 30 -1.11 2.32 2.92
N MET A 31 -0.75 1.36 2.07
CA MET A 31 -1.10 -0.03 2.29
C MET A 31 0.01 -0.73 3.07
N THR A 32 -0.35 -1.52 4.07
CA THR A 32 0.66 -2.31 4.79
C THR A 32 1.10 -3.49 3.95
N LEU A 33 2.34 -3.96 4.15
CA LEU A 33 2.82 -5.18 3.49
C LEU A 33 1.92 -6.39 3.79
N GLY A 34 1.39 -6.49 5.01
CA GLY A 34 0.46 -7.55 5.41
C GLY A 34 -0.88 -7.46 4.66
N ALA A 35 -1.43 -6.25 4.54
CA ALA A 35 -2.65 -6.02 3.75
C ALA A 35 -2.44 -6.34 2.26
N PHE A 36 -1.27 -5.99 1.70
CA PHE A 36 -0.92 -6.36 0.32
C PHE A 36 -0.89 -7.87 0.13
N ILE A 37 -0.21 -8.60 1.01
CA ILE A 37 -0.14 -10.06 0.92
C ILE A 37 -1.53 -10.68 1.06
N ALA A 38 -2.37 -10.22 2.00
CA ALA A 38 -3.73 -10.72 2.16
C ALA A 38 -4.57 -10.47 0.90
N GLU A 39 -4.55 -9.24 0.35
CA GLU A 39 -5.29 -8.87 -0.85
C GLU A 39 -4.86 -9.72 -2.07
N LEU A 40 -3.55 -9.93 -2.26
CA LEU A 40 -3.06 -10.82 -3.31
C LEU A 40 -3.36 -12.29 -3.02
N THR A 41 -3.26 -12.73 -1.77
CA THR A 41 -3.54 -14.14 -1.45
C THR A 41 -5.01 -14.44 -1.71
N GLU A 42 -5.95 -13.56 -1.35
CA GLU A 42 -7.36 -13.70 -1.70
C GLU A 42 -7.60 -13.61 -3.21
N LEU A 43 -6.98 -12.63 -3.89
CA LEU A 43 -7.15 -12.44 -5.33
C LEU A 43 -6.64 -13.64 -6.14
N TYR A 44 -5.56 -14.27 -5.70
CA TYR A 44 -4.97 -15.43 -6.35
C TYR A 44 -5.39 -16.77 -5.71
N ALA A 45 -6.25 -16.76 -4.68
CA ALA A 45 -6.72 -17.98 -4.01
C ALA A 45 -7.56 -18.89 -4.94
N ASP A 46 -8.22 -18.28 -5.92
CA ASP A 46 -9.06 -18.97 -6.91
C ASP A 46 -8.28 -19.35 -8.18
N ILE A 47 -6.95 -19.15 -8.21
CA ILE A 47 -6.11 -19.54 -9.35
C ILE A 47 -5.57 -20.95 -9.08
N PRO A 48 -6.02 -21.98 -9.84
CA PRO A 48 -5.67 -23.37 -9.60
C PRO A 48 -4.20 -23.73 -9.89
#